data_AF-A0A3E1P9G8-F1
#
_entry.id   AF-A0A3E1P9G8-F1
#
_cell.length_a   1.000
_cell.length_b   1.000
_cell.length_c   1.000
_cell.angle_alpha   90.00
_cell.angle_beta   90.00
_cell.angle_gamma   90.00
#
_symmetry.space_group_name_H-M   'P 1'
#
loop_
_entity.id
_entity.type
_entity.pdbx_description
1 polymer ?
#
loop_
_entity_poly.entity_id
_entity_poly.type
_entity_poly.pdbx_seq_one_letter_code
_entity_poly.pdbx_strand_id
1 'polypeptide(L)'
;MSNYLSYAHEEGLLNLRFNVNTDLNGAKEWDELIARVLRLFSLGERNVGIEQELRQLTLDELFELSPGVGAVQPEGWYAERSTEELILMLLLARLKSNYPTIPVNKCPRLFISHQRADKNYALRIARLANKNKFAFWVDVLDPVLGSLPAINNKSTSYQLLIACIIEMALINCTHVIACMTIDAGKSRWVPYEYGRVRVLPGASGNTAAWLHPDFPAADFQEYMLLGESMRKEKEIENWLVKEWQLAGMIHCNGQGGDQLLLEEMDVLPEKTTAQLAQDKQWLNNFFDSGLPTPRALKKIKIIFKKNPGRE
;
A
#
# COMPACT_ATOMS: atom_id res chain seq x y z
N MET A 1 6.39 8.66 -3.32
CA MET A 1 5.50 9.12 -4.40
C MET A 1 4.59 10.24 -4.01
N SER A 2 5.13 11.14 -3.22
CA SER A 2 4.37 12.22 -2.64
C SER A 2 5.27 13.35 -2.13
N ASN A 3 6.52 12.97 -1.86
CA ASN A 3 7.66 13.68 -2.47
C ASN A 3 7.47 13.88 -3.99
N TYR A 4 6.84 12.96 -4.73
CA TYR A 4 6.68 13.07 -6.20
C TYR A 4 5.63 14.09 -6.64
N LEU A 5 4.63 14.38 -5.79
CA LEU A 5 3.64 15.43 -6.04
C LEU A 5 4.21 16.83 -5.71
N SER A 6 5.07 16.91 -4.70
CA SER A 6 5.85 18.12 -4.40
C SER A 6 6.90 18.43 -5.48
N TYR A 7 7.56 17.40 -6.03
CA TYR A 7 8.58 17.54 -7.07
C TYR A 7 8.04 17.50 -8.50
N ALA A 8 6.72 17.56 -8.73
CA ALA A 8 6.18 17.81 -10.07
C ALA A 8 6.67 19.16 -10.64
N HIS A 9 7.10 20.08 -9.77
CA HIS A 9 7.76 21.33 -10.15
C HIS A 9 9.27 21.20 -10.38
N GLU A 10 9.86 20.04 -10.07
CA GLU A 10 11.30 19.76 -10.16
C GLU A 10 11.54 18.32 -10.65
N GLU A 11 10.96 18.00 -11.81
CA GLU A 11 11.10 16.71 -12.51
C GLU A 11 12.56 16.21 -12.59
N GLY A 12 13.50 17.15 -12.67
CA GLY A 12 14.95 16.89 -12.62
C GLY A 12 15.43 16.19 -11.34
N LEU A 13 14.88 16.53 -10.15
CA LEU A 13 15.29 15.91 -8.89
C LEU A 13 14.73 14.49 -8.72
N LEU A 14 13.56 14.20 -9.30
CA LEU A 14 13.04 12.82 -9.33
C LEU A 14 13.89 11.94 -10.23
N ASN A 15 14.26 12.44 -11.41
CA ASN A 15 15.14 11.74 -12.35
C ASN A 15 16.54 11.54 -11.76
N LEU A 16 17.09 12.53 -11.04
CA LEU A 16 18.36 12.42 -10.31
C LEU A 16 18.29 11.43 -9.14
N ARG A 17 17.24 11.51 -8.32
CA ARG A 17 17.09 10.70 -7.10
C ARG A 17 16.86 9.22 -7.40
N PHE A 18 16.07 8.93 -8.41
CA PHE A 18 15.72 7.56 -8.77
C PHE A 18 16.52 7.04 -9.98
N ASN A 19 17.40 7.87 -10.56
CA ASN A 19 18.22 7.61 -11.75
C ASN A 19 17.43 6.90 -12.86
N VAL A 20 16.25 7.43 -13.15
CA VAL A 20 15.32 6.82 -14.08
C VAL A 20 14.88 7.83 -15.12
N ASN A 21 15.31 7.60 -16.36
CA ASN A 21 14.49 7.92 -17.53
C ASN A 21 13.27 6.98 -17.60
N THR A 22 12.59 6.65 -16.49
CA THR A 22 11.52 5.64 -16.47
C THR A 22 10.15 6.25 -16.33
N ASP A 23 9.30 5.78 -17.22
CA ASP A 23 7.85 5.78 -17.13
C ASP A 23 7.39 5.30 -15.73
N LEU A 24 6.80 6.23 -14.97
CA LEU A 24 6.19 5.96 -13.67
C LEU A 24 4.84 5.30 -13.91
N ASN A 25 4.62 4.15 -13.29
CA ASN A 25 3.35 3.45 -13.43
C ASN A 25 2.23 4.34 -12.88
N GLY A 26 1.17 4.52 -13.66
CA GLY A 26 0.01 5.30 -13.26
C GLY A 26 0.17 6.82 -13.39
N ALA A 27 1.32 7.35 -13.86
CA ALA A 27 1.53 8.79 -13.95
C ALA A 27 0.53 9.47 -14.90
N LYS A 28 0.26 8.86 -16.06
CA LYS A 28 -0.73 9.37 -17.01
C LYS A 28 -2.14 9.42 -16.39
N GLU A 29 -2.59 8.33 -15.78
CA GLU A 29 -3.91 8.28 -15.13
C GLU A 29 -4.01 9.27 -13.97
N TRP A 30 -2.92 9.42 -13.21
CA TRP A 30 -2.83 10.38 -12.13
C TRP A 30 -2.99 11.81 -12.64
N ASP A 31 -2.17 12.24 -13.59
CA ASP A 31 -2.18 13.59 -14.13
C ASP A 31 -3.55 13.94 -14.74
N GLU A 32 -4.10 13.01 -15.52
CA GLU A 32 -5.40 13.18 -16.15
C GLU A 32 -6.52 13.38 -15.11
N LEU A 33 -6.62 12.51 -14.11
CA LEU A 33 -7.75 12.52 -13.17
C LEU A 33 -7.58 13.57 -12.08
N ILE A 34 -6.35 13.85 -11.63
CA ILE A 34 -6.09 14.98 -10.71
C ILE A 34 -6.35 16.31 -11.40
N ALA A 35 -6.03 16.46 -12.70
CA ALA A 35 -6.41 17.67 -13.44
C ALA A 35 -7.94 17.87 -13.48
N ARG A 36 -8.73 16.78 -13.56
CA ARG A 36 -10.20 16.87 -13.45
C ARG A 36 -10.64 17.35 -12.05
N VAL A 37 -10.04 16.84 -10.98
CA VAL A 37 -10.31 17.30 -9.59
C VAL A 37 -9.96 18.78 -9.42
N LEU A 38 -8.77 19.20 -9.86
CA LEU A 38 -8.34 20.60 -9.79
C LEU A 38 -9.25 21.51 -10.61
N ARG A 39 -9.70 21.05 -11.78
CA ARG A 39 -10.70 21.74 -12.59
C ARG A 39 -11.98 21.96 -11.79
N LEU A 40 -12.53 20.93 -11.12
CA LEU A 40 -13.72 21.10 -10.26
C LEU A 40 -13.53 22.17 -9.20
N PHE A 41 -12.40 22.17 -8.49
CA PHE A 41 -12.14 23.19 -7.47
C PHE A 41 -12.01 24.61 -8.04
N SER A 42 -11.53 24.75 -9.28
CA SER A 42 -11.41 26.05 -9.94
C SER A 42 -12.75 26.64 -10.42
N LEU A 43 -13.80 25.84 -10.57
CA LEU A 43 -15.08 26.28 -11.15
C LEU A 43 -15.93 27.15 -10.20
N GLY A 44 -15.68 27.09 -8.89
CA GLY A 44 -16.52 27.75 -7.88
C GLY A 44 -17.99 27.29 -7.93
N GLU A 45 -18.89 27.97 -7.20
CA GLU A 45 -20.31 27.58 -7.07
C GLU A 45 -21.16 27.74 -8.35
N ARG A 46 -20.61 28.33 -9.43
CA ARG A 46 -21.45 28.86 -10.54
C ARG A 46 -21.50 28.01 -11.80
N ASN A 47 -20.82 26.86 -11.86
CA ASN A 47 -20.71 26.10 -13.11
C ASN A 47 -21.22 24.64 -13.02
N VAL A 48 -22.49 24.52 -12.68
CA VAL A 48 -23.22 23.24 -12.58
C VAL A 48 -23.12 22.40 -13.86
N GLY A 49 -23.11 23.04 -15.03
CA GLY A 49 -23.03 22.33 -16.31
C GLY A 49 -21.72 21.55 -16.50
N ILE A 50 -20.58 22.18 -16.19
CA ILE A 50 -19.28 21.51 -16.30
C ILE A 50 -19.12 20.40 -15.26
N GLU A 51 -19.63 20.61 -14.04
CA GLU A 51 -19.62 19.56 -13.03
C GLU A 51 -20.44 18.33 -13.48
N GLN A 52 -21.64 18.55 -14.03
CA GLN A 52 -22.49 17.48 -14.55
C GLN A 52 -21.82 16.73 -15.71
N GLU A 53 -21.15 17.44 -16.62
CA GLU A 53 -20.39 16.85 -17.71
C GLU A 53 -19.25 15.96 -17.19
N LEU A 54 -18.42 16.47 -16.28
CA LEU A 54 -17.32 15.72 -15.66
C LEU A 54 -17.83 14.50 -14.88
N ARG A 55 -18.95 14.66 -14.19
CA ARG A 55 -19.61 13.57 -13.46
C ARG A 55 -20.04 12.46 -14.41
N GLN A 56 -20.74 12.81 -15.48
CA GLN A 56 -21.24 11.82 -16.45
C GLN A 56 -20.08 11.08 -17.11
N LEU A 57 -19.07 11.81 -17.59
CA LEU A 57 -17.86 11.23 -18.17
C LEU A 57 -17.17 10.24 -17.22
N THR A 58 -17.06 10.61 -15.94
CA THR A 58 -16.43 9.76 -14.91
C THR A 58 -17.23 8.49 -14.64
N LEU A 59 -18.56 8.59 -14.61
CA LEU A 59 -19.45 7.43 -14.43
C LEU A 59 -19.34 6.47 -15.61
N ASP A 60 -19.33 6.99 -16.84
CA ASP A 60 -19.19 6.18 -18.05
C ASP A 60 -17.87 5.38 -17.99
N GLU A 61 -16.75 6.04 -17.69
CA GLU A 61 -15.43 5.39 -17.54
C GLU A 61 -15.39 4.36 -16.39
N LEU A 62 -16.08 4.63 -15.26
CA LEU A 62 -16.20 3.67 -14.16
C LEU A 62 -16.96 2.41 -14.57
N PHE A 63 -18.05 2.56 -15.33
CA PHE A 63 -18.85 1.43 -15.81
C PHE A 63 -18.10 0.58 -16.84
N GLU A 64 -17.24 1.21 -17.66
CA GLU A 64 -16.38 0.50 -18.61
C GLU A 64 -15.32 -0.39 -17.94
N LEU A 65 -14.72 0.05 -16.83
CA LEU A 65 -13.70 -0.72 -16.10
C LEU A 65 -14.24 -1.96 -15.39
N SER A 66 -15.56 -2.03 -15.19
CA SER A 66 -16.20 -3.03 -14.34
C SER A 66 -17.42 -3.67 -15.01
N PRO A 67 -17.25 -4.34 -16.16
CA PRO A 67 -18.35 -5.00 -16.86
C PRO A 67 -18.92 -6.11 -15.96
N GLY A 68 -20.08 -5.86 -15.35
CA GLY A 68 -20.77 -6.79 -14.44
C GLY A 68 -20.96 -6.30 -12.99
N VAL A 69 -20.30 -5.21 -12.57
CA VAL A 69 -20.49 -4.65 -11.21
C VAL A 69 -21.88 -3.99 -11.05
N GLY A 70 -22.54 -3.64 -12.15
CA GLY A 70 -23.95 -3.23 -12.15
C GLY A 70 -24.91 -4.27 -11.57
N ALA A 71 -24.51 -5.54 -11.41
CA ALA A 71 -25.34 -6.59 -10.81
C ALA A 71 -25.25 -6.68 -9.27
N VAL A 72 -24.30 -5.98 -8.62
CA VAL A 72 -24.00 -6.17 -7.19
C VAL A 72 -23.98 -4.86 -6.38
N GLN A 73 -23.88 -3.70 -7.02
CA GLN A 73 -23.93 -2.42 -6.31
C GLN A 73 -25.37 -2.06 -5.93
N PRO A 74 -25.63 -1.61 -4.68
CA PRO A 74 -26.95 -1.10 -4.29
C PRO A 74 -27.40 0.01 -5.23
N GLU A 75 -28.68 0.03 -5.59
CA GLU A 75 -29.28 1.17 -6.29
C GLU A 75 -28.95 2.47 -5.54
N GLY A 76 -28.49 3.49 -6.28
CA GLY A 76 -28.18 4.81 -5.70
C GLY A 76 -26.76 5.01 -5.16
N TRP A 77 -25.91 3.97 -5.09
CA TRP A 77 -24.57 4.12 -4.49
C TRP A 77 -23.70 5.21 -5.12
N TYR A 78 -23.70 5.31 -6.46
CA TYR A 78 -22.99 6.38 -7.17
C TYR A 78 -23.74 7.72 -7.11
N ALA A 79 -25.06 7.72 -6.95
CA ALA A 79 -25.87 8.94 -6.93
C ALA A 79 -25.59 9.81 -5.71
N GLU A 80 -25.27 9.19 -4.57
CA GLU A 80 -24.96 9.87 -3.31
C GLU A 80 -23.53 10.43 -3.23
N ARG A 81 -22.65 10.06 -4.17
CA ARG A 81 -21.24 10.48 -4.18
C ARG A 81 -21.06 11.83 -4.83
N SER A 82 -20.12 12.63 -4.31
CA SER A 82 -19.72 13.88 -4.98
C SER A 82 -18.98 13.58 -6.28
N THR A 83 -18.92 14.57 -7.19
CA THR A 83 -18.19 14.42 -8.46
C THR A 83 -16.69 14.20 -8.23
N GLU A 84 -16.12 14.85 -7.22
CA GLU A 84 -14.74 14.63 -6.77
C GLU A 84 -14.51 13.18 -6.29
N GLU A 85 -15.39 12.65 -5.44
CA GLU A 85 -15.29 11.28 -4.93
C GLU A 85 -15.31 10.27 -6.08
N LEU A 86 -16.16 10.47 -7.09
CA LEU A 86 -16.23 9.61 -8.26
C LEU A 86 -14.93 9.63 -9.07
N ILE A 87 -14.32 10.81 -9.27
CA ILE A 87 -13.05 10.92 -10.00
C ILE A 87 -11.93 10.20 -9.25
N LEU A 88 -11.86 10.36 -7.93
CA LEU A 88 -10.86 9.68 -7.10
C LEU A 88 -11.10 8.16 -7.05
N MET A 89 -12.35 7.72 -7.03
CA MET A 89 -12.70 6.30 -7.14
C MET A 89 -12.27 5.72 -8.49
N LEU A 90 -12.48 6.45 -9.58
CA LEU A 90 -12.04 6.06 -10.91
C LEU A 90 -10.51 5.96 -10.97
N LEU A 91 -9.80 6.94 -10.41
CA LEU A 91 -8.34 6.92 -10.31
C LEU A 91 -7.88 5.67 -9.57
N LEU A 92 -8.39 5.44 -8.36
CA LEU A 92 -8.04 4.26 -7.57
C LEU A 92 -8.35 2.95 -8.31
N ALA A 93 -9.48 2.89 -9.01
CA ALA A 93 -9.86 1.73 -9.82
C ALA A 93 -8.84 1.48 -10.94
N ARG A 94 -8.49 2.50 -11.72
CA ARG A 94 -7.50 2.41 -12.80
C ARG A 94 -6.12 2.01 -12.30
N LEU A 95 -5.65 2.61 -11.20
CA LEU A 95 -4.37 2.26 -10.61
C LEU A 95 -4.32 0.78 -10.21
N LYS A 96 -5.42 0.26 -9.64
CA LYS A 96 -5.50 -1.14 -9.22
C LYS A 96 -5.66 -2.11 -10.39
N SER A 97 -6.41 -1.76 -11.42
CA SER A 97 -6.71 -2.63 -12.56
C SER A 97 -5.58 -2.67 -13.58
N ASN A 98 -5.00 -1.52 -13.91
CA ASN A 98 -4.05 -1.39 -15.02
C ASN A 98 -2.63 -1.76 -14.62
N TYR A 99 -2.31 -1.69 -13.31
CA TYR A 99 -0.97 -1.98 -12.79
C TYR A 99 -0.98 -3.14 -11.79
N PRO A 100 -1.37 -4.35 -12.24
CA PRO A 100 -1.58 -5.47 -11.35
C PRO A 100 -0.32 -6.25 -10.98
N THR A 101 0.85 -5.90 -11.49
CA THR A 101 2.08 -6.67 -11.22
C THR A 101 3.19 -5.75 -10.74
N ILE A 102 4.00 -6.29 -9.82
CA ILE A 102 5.26 -5.66 -9.43
C ILE A 102 6.15 -5.59 -10.67
N PRO A 103 6.80 -4.45 -10.96
CA PRO A 103 7.68 -4.35 -12.12
C PRO A 103 8.89 -5.29 -11.97
N VAL A 104 8.89 -6.39 -12.74
CA VAL A 104 9.94 -7.44 -12.67
C VAL A 104 11.32 -6.92 -13.08
N ASN A 105 11.37 -5.86 -13.90
CA ASN A 105 12.59 -5.31 -14.49
C ASN A 105 12.93 -3.91 -13.98
N LYS A 106 12.48 -3.53 -12.77
CA LYS A 106 12.82 -2.23 -12.19
C LYS A 106 13.76 -2.39 -11.00
N CYS A 107 14.45 -1.29 -10.69
CA CYS A 107 15.30 -1.22 -9.54
C CYS A 107 14.56 -1.53 -8.23
N PRO A 108 15.21 -2.24 -7.28
CA PRO A 108 14.64 -2.51 -5.99
C PRO A 108 14.24 -1.21 -5.27
N ARG A 109 12.94 -1.10 -5.04
CA ARG A 109 12.28 -0.05 -4.26
C ARG A 109 11.39 -0.68 -3.19
N LEU A 110 11.57 -0.23 -1.95
CA LEU A 110 10.88 -0.74 -0.77
C LEU A 110 9.74 0.18 -0.35
N PHE A 111 8.53 -0.34 -0.29
CA PHE A 111 7.41 0.29 0.41
C PHE A 111 7.43 -0.12 1.88
N ILE A 112 7.38 0.85 2.81
CA ILE A 112 7.41 0.60 4.24
C ILE A 112 6.03 0.88 4.84
N SER A 113 5.26 -0.20 4.98
CA SER A 113 3.92 -0.21 5.58
C SER A 113 4.03 -0.10 7.10
N HIS A 114 3.28 0.80 7.72
CA HIS A 114 3.29 0.94 9.18
C HIS A 114 2.03 1.62 9.72
N GLN A 115 1.79 1.52 11.02
CA GLN A 115 0.82 2.36 11.73
C GLN A 115 1.47 3.71 12.06
N ARG A 116 0.70 4.80 12.08
CA ARG A 116 1.22 6.15 12.40
C ARG A 116 2.06 6.24 13.69
N ALA A 117 1.72 5.45 14.71
CA ALA A 117 2.46 5.39 15.97
C ALA A 117 3.88 4.80 15.81
N ASP A 118 4.09 3.97 14.78
CA ASP A 118 5.31 3.22 14.52
C ASP A 118 6.30 3.95 13.61
N LYS A 119 6.07 5.25 13.36
CA LYS A 119 6.85 6.05 12.39
C LYS A 119 8.36 5.95 12.60
N ASN A 120 8.82 5.89 13.84
CA ASN A 120 10.25 5.83 14.15
C ASN A 120 10.86 4.51 13.68
N TYR A 121 10.15 3.39 13.83
CA TYR A 121 10.59 2.09 13.33
C TYR A 121 10.59 2.07 11.80
N ALA A 122 9.56 2.64 11.16
CA ALA A 122 9.48 2.74 9.71
C ALA A 122 10.65 3.55 9.12
N LEU A 123 10.97 4.70 9.72
CA LEU A 123 12.11 5.52 9.33
C LEU A 123 13.46 4.81 9.57
N ARG A 124 13.58 4.01 10.63
CA ARG A 124 14.78 3.19 10.86
C ARG A 124 14.94 2.13 9.76
N ILE A 125 13.86 1.48 9.35
CA ILE A 125 13.86 0.53 8.22
C ILE A 125 14.20 1.24 6.90
N ALA A 126 13.72 2.47 6.69
CA ALA A 126 14.10 3.29 5.54
C ALA A 126 15.61 3.54 5.48
N ARG A 127 16.25 3.78 6.64
CA ARG A 127 17.70 3.91 6.73
C ARG A 127 18.43 2.60 6.37
N LEU A 128 17.91 1.46 6.82
CA LEU A 128 18.46 0.15 6.44
C LEU A 128 18.32 -0.10 4.93
N ALA A 129 17.17 0.24 4.34
CA ALA A 129 16.93 0.16 2.90
C ALA A 129 17.97 0.98 2.13
N ASN A 130 18.14 2.25 2.52
CA ASN A 130 19.07 3.16 1.87
C ASN A 130 20.52 2.64 1.94
N LYS A 131 20.98 2.21 3.12
CA LYS A 131 22.31 1.62 3.32
C LYS A 131 22.57 0.39 2.43
N ASN A 132 21.50 -0.36 2.11
CA ASN A 132 21.55 -1.54 1.26
C ASN A 132 21.11 -1.25 -0.18
N LYS A 133 21.25 0.00 -0.65
CA LYS A 133 21.02 0.46 -2.03
C LYS A 133 19.57 0.41 -2.52
N PHE A 134 18.61 0.12 -1.65
CA PHE A 134 17.20 0.22 -1.98
C PHE A 134 16.74 1.68 -1.97
N ALA A 135 16.06 2.09 -3.04
CA ALA A 135 15.16 3.23 -2.94
C ALA A 135 13.99 2.87 -2.02
N PHE A 136 13.34 3.84 -1.38
CA PHE A 136 12.23 3.51 -0.49
C PHE A 136 11.09 4.53 -0.55
N TRP A 137 9.94 4.12 -0.05
CA TRP A 137 8.83 5.00 0.25
C TRP A 137 8.25 4.71 1.62
N VAL A 138 8.01 5.78 2.37
CA VAL A 138 7.38 5.76 3.69
C VAL A 138 6.50 7.01 3.78
N ASP A 139 5.25 6.83 4.20
CA ASP A 139 4.23 7.88 4.17
C ASP A 139 4.53 9.07 5.09
N VAL A 140 5.30 8.92 6.18
CA VAL A 140 5.63 10.05 7.06
C VAL A 140 6.64 11.03 6.48
N LEU A 141 7.33 10.66 5.39
CA LEU A 141 8.25 11.55 4.64
C LEU A 141 7.57 12.22 3.44
N ASP A 142 6.25 12.07 3.36
CA ASP A 142 5.40 12.63 2.34
C ASP A 142 4.95 14.05 2.72
N PRO A 143 5.40 15.10 2.01
CA PRO A 143 4.96 16.46 2.30
C PRO A 143 3.46 16.66 2.05
N VAL A 144 2.87 15.98 1.06
CA VAL A 144 1.44 16.10 0.76
C VAL A 144 0.61 15.47 1.88
N LEU A 145 0.84 14.21 2.24
CA LEU A 145 0.19 13.57 3.39
C LEU A 145 0.47 14.29 4.71
N GLY A 146 1.64 14.94 4.86
CA GLY A 146 1.95 15.78 6.02
C GLY A 146 1.10 17.05 6.11
N SER A 147 0.78 17.66 4.97
CA SER A 147 -0.06 18.88 4.88
C SER A 147 -1.56 18.60 4.94
N LEU A 148 -1.96 17.41 4.50
CA LEU A 148 -3.35 17.00 4.32
C LEU A 148 -4.21 17.08 5.61
N PRO A 149 -3.73 16.74 6.82
CA PRO A 149 -4.51 16.88 8.06
C PRO A 149 -5.03 18.30 8.34
N ALA A 150 -4.38 19.34 7.80
CA ALA A 150 -4.79 20.73 7.97
C ALA A 150 -6.01 21.13 7.11
N ILE A 151 -6.35 20.33 6.09
CA ILE A 151 -7.24 20.76 4.99
C ILE A 151 -8.71 20.33 5.17
N ASN A 152 -9.02 19.44 6.13
CA ASN A 152 -10.35 18.96 6.58
C ASN A 152 -10.37 17.42 6.59
N ASN A 153 -10.13 16.83 7.77
CA ASN A 153 -9.83 15.41 7.92
C ASN A 153 -11.03 14.45 7.82
N LYS A 154 -12.26 14.93 7.54
CA LYS A 154 -13.48 14.10 7.58
C LYS A 154 -14.13 13.81 6.23
N SER A 155 -13.74 14.45 5.12
CA SER A 155 -14.39 14.17 3.84
C SER A 155 -14.00 12.78 3.32
N THR A 156 -14.91 12.08 2.62
CA THR A 156 -14.55 10.80 2.00
C THR A 156 -13.55 11.01 0.87
N SER A 157 -13.66 12.10 0.11
CA SER A 157 -12.69 12.47 -0.93
C SER A 157 -11.26 12.48 -0.38
N TYR A 158 -11.07 13.01 0.82
CA TYR A 158 -9.77 13.04 1.48
C TYR A 158 -9.20 11.63 1.70
N GLN A 159 -10.02 10.71 2.23
CA GLN A 159 -9.60 9.33 2.45
C GLN A 159 -9.32 8.60 1.12
N LEU A 160 -10.10 8.89 0.08
CA LEU A 160 -9.88 8.37 -1.27
C LEU A 160 -8.59 8.90 -1.89
N LEU A 161 -8.26 10.19 -1.70
CA LEU A 161 -7.01 10.76 -2.17
C LEU A 161 -5.80 10.11 -1.48
N ILE A 162 -5.86 9.90 -0.16
CA ILE A 162 -4.84 9.13 0.57
C ILE A 162 -4.69 7.73 -0.04
N ALA A 163 -5.81 7.05 -0.30
CA ALA A 163 -5.78 5.73 -0.93
C ALA A 163 -5.11 5.77 -2.31
N CYS A 164 -5.37 6.79 -3.11
CA CYS A 164 -4.72 6.98 -4.42
C CYS A 164 -3.21 7.20 -4.27
N ILE A 165 -2.77 8.03 -3.31
CA ILE A 165 -1.33 8.28 -3.05
C ILE A 165 -0.62 6.99 -2.64
N ILE A 166 -1.21 6.24 -1.70
CA ILE A 166 -0.68 4.96 -1.23
C ILE A 166 -0.64 3.95 -2.39
N GLU A 167 -1.70 3.86 -3.19
CA GLU A 167 -1.74 2.96 -4.33
C GLU A 167 -0.68 3.31 -5.39
N MET A 168 -0.48 4.59 -5.70
CA MET A 168 0.60 5.06 -6.57
C MET A 168 1.98 4.64 -6.05
N ALA A 169 2.20 4.77 -4.75
CA ALA A 169 3.45 4.33 -4.13
C ALA A 169 3.62 2.81 -4.23
N LEU A 170 2.57 2.02 -3.96
CA LEU A 170 2.60 0.57 -4.04
C LEU A 170 2.90 0.05 -5.44
N ILE A 171 2.22 0.55 -6.49
CA ILE A 171 2.42 0.06 -7.88
C ILE A 171 3.80 0.39 -8.46
N ASN A 172 4.55 1.27 -7.78
CA ASN A 172 5.89 1.69 -8.15
C ASN A 172 6.97 1.16 -7.19
N CYS A 173 6.60 0.46 -6.13
CA CYS A 173 7.53 -0.26 -5.27
C CYS A 173 7.58 -1.73 -5.67
N THR A 174 8.78 -2.30 -5.62
CA THR A 174 9.03 -3.70 -5.96
C THR A 174 8.91 -4.64 -4.77
N HIS A 175 9.11 -4.10 -3.57
CA HIS A 175 9.13 -4.83 -2.32
C HIS A 175 8.23 -4.11 -1.31
N VAL A 176 7.68 -4.85 -0.36
CA VAL A 176 6.98 -4.30 0.81
C VAL A 176 7.62 -4.85 2.08
N ILE A 177 7.74 -3.98 3.09
CA ILE A 177 7.99 -4.42 4.46
C ILE A 177 6.96 -3.78 5.41
N ALA A 178 6.32 -4.60 6.24
CA ALA A 178 5.41 -4.10 7.29
C ALA A 178 6.11 -4.00 8.65
N CYS A 179 5.88 -2.90 9.36
CA CYS A 179 6.22 -2.73 10.76
C CYS A 179 5.09 -3.29 11.63
N MET A 180 5.34 -4.38 12.34
CA MET A 180 4.35 -5.06 13.18
C MET A 180 4.64 -4.82 14.65
N THR A 181 4.03 -3.78 15.21
CA THR A 181 3.99 -3.50 16.65
C THR A 181 2.64 -3.89 17.24
N ILE A 182 2.46 -3.70 18.56
CA ILE A 182 1.16 -3.88 19.24
C ILE A 182 0.07 -3.00 18.59
N ASP A 183 0.43 -1.81 18.10
CA ASP A 183 -0.54 -0.89 17.49
C ASP A 183 -0.79 -1.18 16.00
N ALA A 184 0.14 -1.86 15.32
CA ALA A 184 -0.03 -2.26 13.93
C ALA A 184 -1.23 -3.19 13.72
N GLY A 185 -1.55 -4.05 14.70
CA GLY A 185 -2.74 -4.93 14.65
C GLY A 185 -4.07 -4.16 14.60
N LYS A 186 -4.08 -2.89 14.99
CA LYS A 186 -5.26 -2.00 14.92
C LYS A 186 -5.37 -1.28 13.58
N SER A 187 -4.34 -1.36 12.73
CA SER A 187 -4.32 -0.74 11.41
C SER A 187 -5.20 -1.49 10.44
N ARG A 188 -6.04 -0.77 9.70
CA ARG A 188 -6.70 -1.31 8.50
C ARG A 188 -5.83 -1.17 7.25
N TRP A 189 -4.82 -0.30 7.29
CA TRP A 189 -3.93 -0.02 6.16
C TRP A 189 -2.83 -1.06 6.03
N VAL A 190 -2.21 -1.48 7.13
CA VAL A 190 -1.11 -2.46 7.08
C VAL A 190 -1.53 -3.77 6.37
N PRO A 191 -2.66 -4.41 6.70
CA PRO A 191 -3.11 -5.60 5.97
C PRO A 191 -3.41 -5.33 4.50
N TYR A 192 -3.99 -4.15 4.20
CA TYR A 192 -4.24 -3.72 2.83
C TYR A 192 -2.92 -3.64 2.06
N GLU A 193 -1.98 -2.80 2.50
CA GLU A 193 -0.70 -2.53 1.84
C GLU A 193 0.14 -3.80 1.67
N TYR A 194 0.21 -4.65 2.70
CA TYR A 194 0.94 -5.91 2.64
C TYR A 194 0.32 -6.89 1.64
N GLY A 195 -1.01 -7.03 1.65
CA GLY A 195 -1.75 -7.91 0.75
C GLY A 195 -1.75 -7.44 -0.71
N ARG A 196 -1.28 -6.21 -0.98
CA ARG A 196 -1.12 -5.69 -2.35
C ARG A 196 0.13 -6.23 -3.04
N VAL A 197 0.99 -7.02 -2.38
CA VAL A 197 2.04 -7.78 -3.06
C VAL A 197 1.46 -9.07 -3.64
N ARG A 198 1.50 -9.17 -4.97
CA ARG A 198 0.65 -10.08 -5.75
C ARG A 198 1.35 -11.33 -6.31
N VAL A 199 2.61 -11.60 -5.95
CA VAL A 199 3.33 -12.78 -6.46
C VAL A 199 2.99 -13.99 -5.59
N LEU A 200 1.98 -14.75 -6.02
CA LEU A 200 1.73 -16.11 -5.54
C LEU A 200 2.54 -17.12 -6.38
N PRO A 201 3.04 -18.22 -5.78
CA PRO A 201 2.75 -18.71 -4.43
C PRO A 201 3.62 -18.09 -3.32
N GLY A 202 2.95 -17.55 -2.28
CA GLY A 202 3.22 -17.62 -0.83
C GLY A 202 4.58 -17.29 -0.21
N ALA A 203 5.65 -17.12 -0.97
CA ALA A 203 6.98 -16.80 -0.46
C ALA A 203 7.69 -15.88 -1.45
N SER A 204 7.00 -14.80 -1.87
CA SER A 204 7.67 -13.80 -2.70
C SER A 204 8.78 -13.18 -1.85
N GLY A 205 10.05 -13.32 -2.29
CA GLY A 205 11.18 -12.62 -1.69
C GLY A 205 10.95 -11.10 -1.57
N ASN A 206 9.96 -10.59 -2.30
CA ASN A 206 9.51 -9.23 -2.34
C ASN A 206 8.67 -8.75 -1.14
N THR A 207 8.32 -9.63 -0.19
CA THR A 207 7.45 -9.29 0.93
C THR A 207 8.07 -9.70 2.24
N ALA A 208 8.08 -8.79 3.21
CA ALA A 208 8.57 -9.10 4.54
C ALA A 208 7.84 -8.34 5.65
N ALA A 209 7.96 -8.81 6.89
CA ALA A 209 7.45 -8.14 8.08
C ALA A 209 8.56 -8.06 9.13
N TRP A 210 8.75 -6.88 9.72
CA TRP A 210 9.49 -6.76 10.97
C TRP A 210 8.53 -6.85 12.14
N LEU A 211 8.79 -7.80 13.05
CA LEU A 211 7.99 -8.03 14.24
C LEU A 211 8.69 -7.41 15.44
N HIS A 212 8.05 -6.42 16.04
CA HIS A 212 8.51 -5.83 17.30
C HIS A 212 8.72 -6.95 18.35
N PRO A 213 9.71 -6.85 19.24
CA PRO A 213 9.89 -7.80 20.34
C PRO A 213 8.61 -8.08 21.10
N ASP A 214 7.89 -7.04 21.47
CA ASP A 214 6.64 -7.14 22.22
C ASP A 214 5.41 -7.44 21.36
N PHE A 215 5.58 -7.73 20.06
CA PHE A 215 4.47 -8.12 19.19
C PHE A 215 3.88 -9.46 19.66
N PRO A 216 2.60 -9.50 20.10
CA PRO A 216 2.00 -10.71 20.63
C PRO A 216 1.85 -11.75 19.53
N ALA A 217 2.24 -12.99 19.83
CA ALA A 217 2.16 -14.06 18.84
C ALA A 217 0.71 -14.41 18.47
N ALA A 218 -0.25 -14.13 19.36
CA ALA A 218 -1.69 -14.26 19.10
C ALA A 218 -2.23 -13.20 18.10
N ASP A 219 -1.51 -12.09 17.91
CA ASP A 219 -1.88 -11.03 16.96
C ASP A 219 -1.23 -11.26 15.58
N PHE A 220 -0.51 -12.38 15.41
CA PHE A 220 0.05 -12.77 14.12
C PHE A 220 -1.08 -13.08 13.12
N GLN A 221 -1.23 -12.23 12.11
CA GLN A 221 -2.32 -12.32 11.14
C GLN A 221 -1.93 -13.18 9.94
N GLU A 222 -2.90 -13.83 9.31
CA GLU A 222 -2.66 -14.83 8.26
C GLU A 222 -1.97 -14.25 7.02
N TYR A 223 -2.20 -12.97 6.70
CA TYR A 223 -1.52 -12.33 5.56
C TYR A 223 0.00 -12.23 5.77
N MET A 224 0.48 -12.24 7.02
CA MET A 224 1.92 -12.17 7.30
C MET A 224 2.64 -13.45 6.84
N LEU A 225 1.91 -14.54 6.62
CA LEU A 225 2.43 -15.78 6.03
C LEU A 225 2.81 -15.62 4.54
N LEU A 226 2.46 -14.50 3.89
CA LEU A 226 2.79 -14.25 2.49
C LEU A 226 4.25 -13.80 2.27
N GLY A 227 5.03 -13.58 3.34
CA GLY A 227 6.39 -13.04 3.26
C GLY A 227 7.32 -13.48 4.40
N GLU A 228 8.58 -13.00 4.36
CA GLU A 228 9.58 -13.30 5.39
C GLU A 228 9.26 -12.54 6.70
N SER A 229 9.31 -13.21 7.85
CA SER A 229 9.12 -12.57 9.15
C SER A 229 10.45 -12.45 9.89
N MET A 230 10.82 -11.22 10.27
CA MET A 230 12.09 -10.87 10.87
C MET A 230 11.89 -10.18 12.21
N ARG A 231 12.84 -10.32 13.13
CA ARG A 231 12.81 -9.70 14.46
C ARG A 231 14.04 -8.86 14.76
N LYS A 232 15.11 -9.02 13.96
CA LYS A 232 16.39 -8.32 14.13
C LYS A 232 16.68 -7.41 12.96
N GLU A 233 17.39 -6.31 13.20
CA GLU A 233 17.85 -5.44 12.10
C GLU A 233 18.73 -6.21 11.13
N LYS A 234 19.57 -7.11 11.66
CA LYS A 234 20.49 -7.87 10.84
C LYS A 234 19.78 -8.79 9.85
N GLU A 235 18.60 -9.30 10.22
CA GLU A 235 17.78 -10.11 9.32
C GLU A 235 17.22 -9.25 8.17
N ILE A 236 16.74 -8.03 8.48
CA ILE A 236 16.29 -7.06 7.48
C ILE A 236 17.42 -6.70 6.52
N GLU A 237 18.62 -6.40 7.05
CA GLU A 237 19.79 -6.12 6.21
C GLU A 237 20.12 -7.29 5.29
N ASN A 238 20.14 -8.52 5.81
CA ASN A 238 20.45 -9.71 5.02
C ASN A 238 19.41 -9.94 3.92
N TRP A 239 18.12 -9.74 4.23
CA TRP A 239 17.04 -9.80 3.27
C TRP A 239 17.22 -8.77 2.15
N LEU A 240 17.45 -7.50 2.50
CA LEU A 240 17.70 -6.43 1.52
C LEU A 240 18.93 -6.73 0.65
N VAL A 241 20.05 -7.21 1.23
CA VAL A 241 21.24 -7.56 0.45
C VAL A 241 20.95 -8.69 -0.54
N LYS A 242 20.26 -9.74 -0.10
CA LYS A 242 19.86 -10.87 -0.95
C LYS A 242 18.97 -10.39 -2.10
N GLU A 243 17.93 -9.62 -1.81
CA GLU A 243 17.02 -9.10 -2.84
C GLU A 243 17.71 -8.11 -3.79
N TRP A 244 18.65 -7.28 -3.30
CA TRP A 244 19.47 -6.43 -4.17
C TRP A 244 20.33 -7.24 -5.13
N GLN A 245 20.92 -8.34 -4.66
CA GLN A 245 21.73 -9.23 -5.50
C GLN A 245 20.88 -9.90 -6.59
N LEU A 246 19.64 -10.28 -6.27
CA LEU A 246 18.72 -10.91 -7.21
C LEU A 246 18.15 -9.92 -8.24
N ALA A 247 17.71 -8.74 -7.81
CA ALA A 247 16.98 -7.80 -8.67
C ALA A 247 17.78 -6.55 -9.08
N GLY A 248 18.67 -6.07 -8.21
CA GLY A 248 19.40 -4.80 -8.40
C GLY A 248 20.61 -4.90 -9.34
N MET A 249 21.32 -6.03 -9.37
CA MET A 249 22.53 -6.18 -10.19
C MET A 249 22.27 -6.13 -11.71
N ILE A 250 21.06 -6.45 -12.14
CA ILE A 250 20.71 -6.53 -13.57
C ILE A 250 20.21 -5.19 -14.11
N HIS A 251 19.56 -4.38 -13.26
CA HIS A 251 18.73 -3.25 -13.72
C HIS A 251 19.10 -1.89 -13.12
N CYS A 252 20.06 -1.81 -12.19
CA CYS A 252 20.37 -0.57 -11.47
C CYS A 252 21.78 -0.04 -11.65
N ASN A 253 21.94 1.27 -11.47
CA ASN A 253 23.26 1.85 -11.28
C ASN A 253 23.89 1.31 -9.98
N GLY A 254 25.21 1.13 -9.97
CA GLY A 254 25.92 0.56 -8.83
C GLY A 254 25.98 1.45 -7.59
N GLN A 255 25.63 2.75 -7.71
CA GLN A 255 25.59 3.69 -6.59
C GLN A 255 24.38 3.44 -5.69
N GLY A 256 23.20 3.21 -6.27
CA GLY A 256 21.97 2.81 -5.56
C GLY A 256 21.48 3.78 -4.47
N GLY A 257 20.27 3.56 -3.96
CA GLY A 257 19.74 4.25 -2.78
C GLY A 257 19.23 5.69 -2.97
N ASP A 258 18.39 6.13 -2.03
CA ASP A 258 17.94 7.52 -1.90
C ASP A 258 18.98 8.33 -1.13
N GLN A 259 19.46 9.46 -1.65
CA GLN A 259 20.37 10.36 -0.89
C GLN A 259 19.64 11.21 0.18
N LEU A 260 18.71 10.61 0.91
CA LEU A 260 18.11 11.27 2.06
C LEU A 260 19.06 11.20 3.26
N LEU A 261 19.44 12.38 3.77
CA LEU A 261 20.05 12.53 5.08
C LEU A 261 19.00 12.18 6.13
N LEU A 262 18.89 10.89 6.46
CA LEU A 262 18.15 10.45 7.64
C LEU A 262 19.03 10.70 8.86
N GLU A 263 18.50 11.42 9.84
CA GLU A 263 19.18 11.69 11.11
C GLU A 263 19.59 10.39 11.83
N GLU A 264 20.42 10.50 12.86
CA GLU A 264 20.70 9.35 13.69
C GLU A 264 19.39 8.84 14.32
N MET A 265 19.15 7.54 14.16
CA MET A 265 17.93 6.87 14.60
C MET A 265 18.31 5.72 15.50
N ASP A 266 17.54 5.54 16.58
CA ASP A 266 17.69 4.41 17.48
C ASP A 266 17.61 3.08 16.72
N VAL A 267 18.38 2.10 17.21
CA VAL A 267 18.38 0.74 16.69
C VAL A 267 17.02 0.09 16.98
N LEU A 268 16.48 -0.69 16.04
CA LEU A 268 15.26 -1.46 16.26
C LEU A 268 15.45 -2.37 17.48
N PRO A 269 14.47 -2.43 18.40
CA PRO A 269 14.56 -3.29 19.56
C PRO A 269 14.59 -4.76 19.11
N GLU A 270 15.40 -5.58 19.77
CA GLU A 270 15.57 -7.00 19.42
C GLU A 270 15.23 -7.91 20.61
N LYS A 271 14.61 -9.05 20.32
CA LYS A 271 14.47 -10.14 21.30
C LYS A 271 15.81 -10.84 21.52
N THR A 272 16.05 -11.23 22.76
CA THR A 272 17.15 -12.14 23.10
C THR A 272 16.95 -13.51 22.45
N THR A 273 18.04 -14.27 22.26
CA THR A 273 17.99 -15.63 21.70
C THR A 273 17.05 -16.55 22.49
N ALA A 274 16.97 -16.38 23.81
CA ALA A 274 16.07 -17.17 24.67
C ALA A 274 14.59 -16.85 24.39
N GLN A 275 14.23 -15.56 24.27
CA GLN A 275 12.86 -15.14 23.94
C GLN A 275 12.44 -15.63 22.55
N LEU A 276 13.36 -15.61 21.57
CA LEU A 276 13.09 -16.12 20.22
C LEU A 276 12.81 -17.62 20.21
N ALA A 277 13.56 -18.41 20.99
CA ALA A 277 13.35 -19.85 21.11
C ALA A 277 11.96 -20.16 21.71
N GLN A 278 11.54 -19.38 22.71
CA GLN A 278 10.22 -19.50 23.33
C GLN A 278 9.08 -19.18 22.37
N ASP A 279 9.19 -18.08 21.60
CA ASP A 279 8.20 -17.72 20.58
C ASP A 279 8.06 -18.81 19.50
N LYS A 280 9.20 -19.35 19.03
CA LYS A 280 9.23 -20.41 18.02
C LYS A 280 8.54 -21.68 18.54
N GLN A 281 8.82 -22.06 19.79
CA GLN A 281 8.16 -23.20 20.40
C GLN A 281 6.65 -22.98 20.54
N TRP A 282 6.23 -21.78 20.96
CA TRP A 282 4.81 -21.42 21.01
C TRP A 282 4.13 -21.51 19.64
N LEU A 283 4.77 -20.98 18.59
CA LEU A 283 4.21 -20.96 17.23
C LEU A 283 4.08 -22.38 16.68
N ASN A 284 5.08 -23.24 16.89
CA ASN A 284 5.00 -24.65 16.53
C ASN A 284 3.84 -25.34 17.25
N ASN A 285 3.70 -25.13 18.56
CA ASN A 285 2.59 -25.69 19.34
C ASN A 285 1.23 -25.19 18.84
N PHE A 286 1.12 -23.92 18.43
CA PHE A 286 -0.09 -23.36 17.85
C PHE A 286 -0.46 -24.07 16.54
N PHE A 287 0.49 -24.27 15.63
CA PHE A 287 0.26 -25.02 14.40
C PHE A 287 -0.07 -26.50 14.66
N ASP A 288 0.62 -27.14 15.60
CA ASP A 288 0.39 -28.53 15.98
C ASP A 288 -0.99 -28.74 16.64
N SER A 289 -1.51 -27.72 17.33
CA SER A 289 -2.87 -27.72 17.89
C SER A 289 -3.98 -27.59 16.82
N GLY A 290 -3.59 -27.41 15.57
CA GLY A 290 -4.46 -27.10 14.44
C GLY A 290 -4.82 -25.62 14.42
N LEU A 291 -4.82 -25.00 13.23
CA LEU A 291 -5.45 -23.70 13.06
C LEU A 291 -6.88 -23.81 13.62
N PRO A 292 -7.35 -22.85 14.44
CA PRO A 292 -8.75 -22.79 14.84
C PRO A 292 -9.60 -22.58 13.58
N THR A 293 -9.89 -23.68 12.88
CA THR A 293 -10.73 -23.63 11.71
C THR A 293 -12.08 -23.11 12.18
N PRO A 294 -12.72 -22.21 11.44
CA PRO A 294 -14.09 -21.78 11.71
C PRO A 294 -15.13 -22.92 11.59
N ARG A 295 -14.77 -24.20 11.80
CA ARG A 295 -15.70 -25.32 11.96
C ARG A 295 -16.65 -25.15 13.16
N ALA A 296 -16.46 -24.11 13.98
CA ALA A 296 -17.44 -23.63 14.96
C ALA A 296 -18.46 -22.62 14.39
N LEU A 297 -18.37 -22.22 13.12
CA LEU A 297 -19.49 -21.60 12.41
C LEU A 297 -20.50 -22.70 12.08
N LYS A 298 -21.48 -22.85 12.98
CA LYS A 298 -22.73 -23.58 12.77
C LYS A 298 -23.09 -23.58 11.29
N LYS A 299 -23.32 -24.78 10.73
CA LYS A 299 -23.97 -25.00 9.43
C LYS A 299 -24.93 -23.86 9.12
N ILE A 300 -24.50 -22.88 8.32
CA ILE A 300 -25.42 -21.92 7.73
C ILE A 300 -26.27 -22.76 6.80
N LYS A 301 -27.48 -23.13 7.25
CA LYS A 301 -28.51 -23.67 6.37
C LYS A 301 -28.79 -22.55 5.37
N ILE A 302 -28.14 -22.60 4.21
CA ILE A 302 -28.55 -21.81 3.05
C ILE A 302 -29.93 -22.35 2.67
N ILE A 303 -30.97 -21.71 3.18
CA ILE A 303 -32.35 -21.97 2.75
C ILE A 303 -32.50 -21.25 1.42
N PHE A 304 -32.37 -21.99 0.31
CA PHE A 304 -32.86 -21.51 -0.97
C PHE A 304 -34.38 -21.39 -0.86
N LYS A 305 -34.90 -20.16 -0.70
CA LYS A 305 -36.31 -19.89 -0.96
C LYS A 305 -36.53 -20.08 -2.46
N LYS A 306 -37.15 -21.20 -2.82
CA LYS A 306 -37.69 -21.44 -4.16
C LYS A 306 -38.76 -20.36 -4.39
N ASN A 307 -38.57 -19.48 -5.37
CA ASN A 307 -39.61 -18.53 -5.78
C ASN A 307 -40.80 -19.33 -6.35
N PRO A 308 -41.98 -19.30 -5.70
CA PRO A 308 -43.18 -19.90 -6.27
C PRO A 308 -43.80 -18.85 -7.19
N GLY A 309 -43.39 -18.83 -8.45
CA GLY A 309 -43.88 -17.83 -9.38
C GLY A 309 -43.21 -17.83 -10.75
N ARG A 310 -43.08 -19.01 -11.36
CA ARG A 310 -42.97 -19.20 -12.81
C ARG A 310 -43.52 -20.60 -13.13
N GLU A 311 -44.84 -20.66 -13.27
CA GLU A 311 -45.50 -21.59 -14.20
C GLU A 311 -45.90 -20.77 -15.44
#